data_AF-A0A1T3BMH5-F1
#
_entry.id   AF-A0A1T3BMH5-F1
#
_cell.length_a   1.000
_cell.length_b   1.000
_cell.length_c   1.000
_cell.angle_alpha   90.00
_cell.angle_beta   90.00
_cell.angle_gamma   90.00
#
_symmetry.space_group_name_H-M   'P 1'
#
loop_
_entity.id
_entity.type
_entity.pdbx_description
1 polymer ?
#
loop_
_entity_poly.entity_id
_entity_poly.type
_entity_poly.pdbx_seq_one_letter_code
_entity_poly.pdbx_strand_id
1 'polypeptide(L)'
;MYLFFKKLCVFFSIITISVLFSTFSWGNLASPTTETGQSITSQLVEEIVQQQQPILETLKQDIESLQKNFENESEDEHVLKEWRLQAQDISKRALEAAFVLRAPLNNINILLDQSAQLQDGQTDLENQNKERSGLIEQKAKINSIVCQFEEIFLTANKMTEHAISQSRALFTRALTYKFEFSMSMLEDIITKTKEASFDFISLFNSWWKFVYYFKPLQLFSTFLFHLLLL
;
A
#
# COMPACT_ATOMS: atom_id res chain seq x y z
N MET A 1 32.75 -13.96 18.92
CA MET A 1 33.28 -14.78 17.80
C MET A 1 32.87 -16.27 17.87
N TYR A 2 32.37 -16.79 19.00
CA TYR A 2 32.00 -18.21 19.15
C TYR A 2 30.58 -18.58 18.61
N LEU A 3 29.68 -17.60 18.50
CA LEU A 3 28.30 -17.81 18.02
C LEU A 3 28.18 -17.94 16.49
N PHE A 4 29.14 -17.41 15.74
CA PHE A 4 29.14 -17.49 14.27
C PHE A 4 29.59 -18.89 13.76
N PHE A 5 30.55 -19.51 14.44
CA PHE A 5 31.02 -20.86 14.09
C PHE A 5 29.99 -21.96 14.36
N LYS A 6 29.15 -21.81 15.40
CA LYS A 6 28.08 -22.77 15.70
C LYS A 6 26.97 -22.78 14.63
N LYS A 7 26.65 -21.62 14.04
CA LYS A 7 25.69 -21.54 12.93
C LYS A 7 26.25 -22.14 11.63
N LEU A 8 27.53 -21.94 11.36
CA LEU A 8 28.17 -22.45 10.13
C LEU A 8 28.30 -23.98 10.11
N CYS A 9 28.54 -24.63 11.25
CA CYS A 9 28.55 -26.10 11.34
C CYS A 9 27.17 -26.74 11.14
N VAL A 10 26.08 -26.08 11.57
CA VAL A 10 24.72 -26.61 11.37
C VAL A 10 24.32 -26.55 9.89
N PHE A 11 24.72 -25.48 9.17
CA PHE A 11 24.48 -25.38 7.74
C PHE A 11 25.22 -26.44 6.92
N PHE A 12 26.47 -26.77 7.29
CA PHE A 12 27.22 -27.82 6.59
C PHE A 12 26.62 -29.22 6.82
N SER A 13 26.11 -29.50 8.03
CA SER A 13 25.49 -30.78 8.35
C SER A 13 24.17 -31.04 7.60
N ILE A 14 23.46 -29.99 7.18
CA ILE A 14 22.20 -30.12 6.42
C ILE A 14 22.49 -30.38 4.94
N ILE A 15 23.59 -29.82 4.40
CA ILE A 15 23.98 -30.03 2.99
C ILE A 15 24.51 -31.45 2.76
N THR A 16 25.19 -32.06 3.74
CA THR A 16 25.68 -33.45 3.60
C THR A 16 24.55 -34.49 3.62
N ILE A 17 23.39 -34.17 4.23
CA ILE A 17 22.22 -35.06 4.25
C ILE A 17 21.43 -35.03 2.92
N SER A 18 21.49 -33.94 2.15
CA SER A 18 20.83 -33.89 0.83
C SER A 18 21.59 -34.61 -0.28
N VAL A 19 22.87 -34.93 -0.11
CA VAL A 19 23.69 -35.57 -1.17
C VAL A 19 23.72 -37.10 -1.06
N LEU A 20 23.18 -37.69 0.01
CA LEU A 20 23.14 -39.13 0.23
C LEU A 20 21.87 -39.84 -0.27
N PHE A 21 20.94 -39.12 -0.92
CA PHE A 21 19.70 -39.70 -1.44
C PHE A 21 19.64 -39.86 -2.96
N SER A 22 20.74 -39.60 -3.69
CA SER A 22 20.76 -39.61 -5.17
C SER A 22 21.43 -40.86 -5.79
N THR A 23 21.50 -41.98 -5.08
CA THR A 23 21.87 -43.27 -5.69
C THR A 23 20.89 -44.36 -5.28
N PHE A 24 19.66 -44.28 -5.80
CA PHE A 24 18.81 -45.46 -5.90
C PHE A 24 18.64 -45.80 -7.38
N SER A 25 19.33 -46.84 -7.80
CA SER A 25 19.26 -47.38 -9.16
C SER A 25 17.86 -47.94 -9.39
N TRP A 26 17.14 -47.39 -10.37
CA TRP A 26 15.92 -48.00 -10.86
C TRP A 26 16.29 -49.15 -11.79
N GLY A 27 16.43 -50.34 -11.20
CA GLY A 27 16.41 -51.59 -11.92
C GLY A 27 15.07 -51.75 -12.62
N ASN A 28 15.12 -52.13 -13.88
CA ASN A 28 13.98 -52.48 -14.71
C ASN A 28 13.23 -53.68 -14.08
N LEU A 29 12.02 -53.45 -13.56
CA LEU A 29 11.03 -54.50 -13.29
C LEU A 29 9.64 -53.87 -13.16
N ALA A 30 8.82 -54.16 -14.18
CA ALA A 30 7.36 -54.22 -14.20
C ALA A 30 6.56 -53.06 -13.56
N SER A 31 5.81 -52.34 -14.39
CA SER A 31 4.60 -51.60 -14.00
C SER A 31 3.69 -52.48 -13.13
N PRO A 32 3.11 -51.90 -12.07
CA PRO A 32 1.68 -51.60 -12.13
C PRO A 32 1.30 -50.25 -11.51
N THR A 33 0.15 -49.72 -11.94
CA THR A 33 -0.68 -48.65 -11.33
C THR A 33 -0.19 -47.20 -11.43
N THR A 34 -0.50 -46.55 -12.56
CA THR A 34 -0.50 -45.09 -12.75
C THR A 34 -1.81 -44.42 -12.31
N GLU A 35 -2.86 -45.19 -11.99
CA GLU A 35 -4.20 -44.64 -11.65
C GLU A 35 -4.25 -43.90 -10.31
N THR A 36 -3.35 -44.19 -9.36
CA THR A 36 -3.42 -43.67 -7.99
C THR A 36 -2.85 -42.25 -7.84
N GLY A 37 -1.85 -41.85 -8.64
CA GLY A 37 -1.19 -40.53 -8.49
C GLY A 37 -1.99 -39.35 -9.05
N GLN A 38 -2.75 -39.58 -10.12
CA GLN A 38 -3.55 -38.55 -10.80
C GLN A 38 -4.84 -38.21 -10.03
N SER A 39 -5.47 -39.24 -9.43
CA SER A 39 -6.64 -39.08 -8.55
C SER A 39 -6.31 -38.28 -7.29
N ILE A 40 -5.16 -38.56 -6.65
CA ILE A 40 -4.70 -37.83 -5.46
C ILE A 40 -4.43 -36.35 -5.77
N THR A 41 -3.88 -36.05 -6.96
CA THR A 41 -3.57 -34.67 -7.37
C THR A 41 -4.86 -33.87 -7.69
N SER A 42 -5.83 -34.47 -8.38
CA SER A 42 -7.14 -33.82 -8.60
C SER A 42 -7.88 -33.56 -7.28
N GLN A 43 -7.82 -34.51 -6.33
CA GLN A 43 -8.47 -34.35 -5.03
C GLN A 43 -7.85 -33.21 -4.20
N LEU A 44 -6.52 -33.08 -4.22
CA LEU A 44 -5.81 -31.98 -3.57
C LEU A 44 -6.17 -30.62 -4.18
N VAL A 45 -6.34 -30.55 -5.51
CA VAL A 45 -6.74 -29.32 -6.20
C VAL A 45 -8.17 -28.93 -5.83
N GLU A 46 -9.10 -29.88 -5.80
CA GLU A 46 -10.48 -29.65 -5.38
C GLU A 46 -10.54 -29.13 -3.93
N GLU A 47 -9.72 -29.66 -3.03
CA GLU A 47 -9.61 -29.20 -1.65
C GLU A 47 -9.10 -27.75 -1.56
N ILE A 48 -8.04 -27.41 -2.30
CA ILE A 48 -7.53 -26.03 -2.34
C ILE A 48 -8.60 -25.08 -2.89
N VAL A 49 -9.31 -25.47 -3.94
CA VAL A 49 -10.40 -24.66 -4.51
C VAL A 49 -11.53 -24.46 -3.50
N GLN A 50 -11.93 -25.51 -2.77
CA GLN A 50 -12.93 -25.41 -1.71
C GLN A 50 -12.49 -24.49 -0.56
N GLN A 51 -11.19 -24.46 -0.23
CA GLN A 51 -10.64 -23.55 0.78
C GLN A 51 -10.62 -22.09 0.31
N GLN A 52 -10.41 -21.83 -1.00
CA GLN A 52 -10.38 -20.46 -1.53
C GLN A 52 -11.77 -19.86 -1.77
N GLN A 53 -12.79 -20.69 -2.01
CA GLN A 53 -14.17 -20.22 -2.22
C GLN A 53 -14.72 -19.33 -1.08
N PRO A 54 -14.64 -19.70 0.22
CA PRO A 54 -15.14 -18.84 1.29
C PRO A 54 -14.33 -17.55 1.44
N ILE A 55 -13.04 -17.57 1.14
CA ILE A 55 -12.17 -16.38 1.15
C ILE A 55 -12.63 -15.41 0.07
N LEU A 56 -12.92 -15.93 -1.12
CA LEU A 56 -13.47 -15.15 -2.22
C LEU A 56 -14.80 -14.48 -1.85
N GLU A 57 -15.75 -15.23 -1.28
CA GLU A 57 -17.05 -14.68 -0.88
C GLU A 57 -16.92 -13.62 0.22
N THR A 58 -16.00 -13.82 1.17
CA THR A 58 -15.70 -12.82 2.20
C THR A 58 -15.13 -11.54 1.57
N LEU A 59 -14.16 -11.67 0.66
CA LEU A 59 -13.53 -10.52 0.00
C LEU A 59 -14.53 -9.77 -0.91
N LYS A 60 -15.47 -10.46 -1.54
CA LYS A 60 -16.58 -9.83 -2.27
C LYS A 60 -17.45 -8.99 -1.35
N GLN A 61 -17.85 -9.53 -0.20
CA GLN A 61 -18.65 -8.79 0.78
C GLN A 61 -17.88 -7.58 1.33
N ASP A 62 -16.59 -7.74 1.62
CA ASP A 62 -15.73 -6.66 2.10
C ASP A 62 -15.64 -5.52 1.08
N ILE A 63 -15.41 -5.84 -0.20
CA ILE A 63 -15.28 -4.82 -1.25
C ILE A 63 -16.62 -4.15 -1.56
N GLU A 64 -17.74 -4.88 -1.56
CA GLU A 64 -19.08 -4.32 -1.75
C GLU A 64 -19.48 -3.39 -0.59
N SER A 65 -19.17 -3.79 0.64
CA SER A 65 -19.39 -2.97 1.83
C SER A 65 -18.57 -1.67 1.75
N LEU A 66 -17.30 -1.79 1.38
CA LEU A 66 -16.45 -0.63 1.18
C LEU A 66 -16.97 0.27 0.05
N GLN A 67 -17.50 -0.30 -1.03
CA GLN A 67 -18.06 0.47 -2.15
C GLN A 67 -19.24 1.32 -1.71
N LYS A 68 -20.16 0.73 -0.94
CA LYS A 68 -21.30 1.46 -0.37
C LYS A 68 -20.86 2.60 0.55
N ASN A 69 -19.77 2.42 1.29
CA ASN A 69 -19.22 3.48 2.11
C ASN A 69 -18.73 4.67 1.26
N PHE A 70 -18.09 4.40 0.12
CA PHE A 70 -17.61 5.42 -0.82
C PHE A 70 -18.71 6.12 -1.64
N GLU A 71 -19.91 5.54 -1.77
CA GLU A 71 -21.04 6.18 -2.46
C GLU A 71 -21.44 7.51 -1.80
N ASN A 72 -21.22 7.63 -0.49
CA ASN A 72 -21.40 8.87 0.25
C ASN A 72 -20.02 9.51 0.43
N GLU A 73 -19.69 10.53 -0.37
CA GLU A 73 -18.45 11.28 -0.21
C GLU A 73 -18.30 11.76 1.24
N SER A 74 -17.20 11.39 1.88
CA SER A 74 -16.89 11.80 3.25
C SER A 74 -16.01 13.04 3.25
N GLU A 75 -16.39 14.05 4.01
CA GLU A 75 -15.54 15.23 4.27
C GLU A 75 -14.59 15.02 5.47
N ASP A 76 -14.58 13.82 6.08
CA ASP A 76 -13.69 13.48 7.20
C ASP A 76 -12.46 12.68 6.72
N GLU A 77 -11.28 13.31 6.84
CA GLU A 77 -9.98 12.72 6.49
C GLU A 77 -9.68 11.44 7.29
N HIS A 78 -10.16 11.33 8.54
CA HIS A 78 -9.99 10.11 9.32
C HIS A 78 -10.72 8.93 8.70
N VAL A 79 -11.95 9.17 8.22
CA VAL A 79 -12.77 8.16 7.55
C VAL A 79 -12.14 7.75 6.22
N LEU A 80 -11.68 8.71 5.42
CA LEU A 80 -10.99 8.43 4.15
C LEU A 80 -9.70 7.62 4.36
N LYS A 81 -8.94 7.93 5.40
CA LYS A 81 -7.75 7.16 5.76
C LYS A 81 -8.09 5.73 6.13
N GLU A 82 -9.14 5.51 6.92
CA GLU A 82 -9.58 4.18 7.33
C GLU A 82 -10.05 3.36 6.12
N TRP A 83 -10.90 3.93 5.27
CA TRP A 83 -11.33 3.26 4.03
C TRP A 83 -10.16 2.91 3.10
N ARG A 84 -9.16 3.78 3.02
CA ARG A 84 -7.92 3.50 2.27
C ARG A 84 -7.16 2.32 2.86
N LEU A 85 -7.02 2.22 4.19
CA LEU A 85 -6.36 1.09 4.83
C LEU A 85 -7.13 -0.22 4.60
N GLN A 86 -8.47 -0.17 4.69
CA GLN A 86 -9.32 -1.30 4.39
C GLN A 86 -9.18 -1.76 2.93
N ALA A 87 -9.17 -0.82 1.98
CA ALA A 87 -8.94 -1.12 0.57
C ALA A 87 -7.56 -1.79 0.34
N GLN A 88 -6.51 -1.29 0.99
CA GLN A 88 -5.16 -1.87 0.89
C GLN A 88 -5.07 -3.27 1.51
N ASP A 89 -5.79 -3.52 2.60
CA ASP A 89 -5.88 -4.84 3.21
C ASP A 89 -6.60 -5.84 2.29
N ILE A 90 -7.75 -5.45 1.72
CA ILE A 90 -8.51 -6.26 0.76
C ILE A 90 -7.64 -6.59 -0.46
N SER A 91 -6.95 -5.61 -1.03
CA SER A 91 -6.10 -5.84 -2.21
C SER A 91 -4.96 -6.83 -1.90
N LYS A 92 -4.34 -6.70 -0.73
CA LYS A 92 -3.31 -7.64 -0.27
C LYS A 92 -3.86 -9.05 -0.09
N ARG A 93 -4.99 -9.21 0.61
CA ARG A 93 -5.62 -10.53 0.82
C ARG A 93 -6.05 -11.19 -0.50
N ALA A 94 -6.60 -10.42 -1.44
CA ALA A 94 -6.96 -10.93 -2.77
C ALA A 94 -5.72 -11.43 -3.54
N LEU A 95 -4.60 -10.70 -3.48
CA LEU A 95 -3.35 -11.11 -4.10
C LEU A 95 -2.76 -12.38 -3.47
N GLU A 96 -2.78 -12.47 -2.14
CA GLU A 96 -2.31 -13.65 -1.41
C GLU A 96 -3.16 -14.89 -1.74
N ALA A 97 -4.49 -14.74 -1.80
CA ALA A 97 -5.40 -15.82 -2.17
C ALA A 97 -5.20 -16.29 -3.62
N ALA A 98 -5.02 -15.35 -4.57
CA ALA A 98 -4.69 -15.67 -5.95
C ALA A 98 -3.33 -16.39 -6.08
N PHE A 99 -2.34 -16.02 -5.27
CA PHE A 99 -1.01 -16.64 -5.30
C PHE A 99 -1.05 -18.13 -4.92
N VAL A 100 -1.90 -18.52 -3.95
CA VAL A 100 -2.07 -19.93 -3.54
C VAL A 100 -2.52 -20.82 -4.70
N LEU A 101 -3.29 -20.27 -5.65
CA LEU A 101 -3.82 -21.00 -6.81
C LEU A 101 -2.78 -21.23 -7.93
N ARG A 102 -1.60 -20.61 -7.84
CA ARG A 102 -0.57 -20.74 -8.88
C ARG A 102 0.00 -22.16 -8.98
N ALA A 103 0.32 -22.77 -7.84
CA ALA A 103 0.84 -24.13 -7.79
C ALA A 103 -0.15 -25.18 -8.34
N PRO A 104 -1.43 -25.24 -7.90
CA PRO A 104 -2.39 -26.18 -8.45
C PRO A 104 -2.66 -25.95 -9.94
N LEU A 105 -2.70 -24.70 -10.42
CA LEU A 105 -2.85 -24.40 -11.84
C LEU A 105 -1.67 -24.94 -12.68
N ASN A 106 -0.44 -24.78 -12.18
CA ASN A 106 0.75 -25.33 -12.83
C ASN A 106 0.71 -26.86 -12.88
N ASN A 107 0.30 -27.50 -11.78
CA ASN A 107 0.16 -28.95 -11.72
C ASN A 107 -0.87 -29.47 -12.74
N ILE A 108 -2.04 -28.83 -12.85
CA ILE A 108 -3.03 -29.20 -13.87
C ILE A 108 -2.49 -29.03 -15.28
N ASN A 109 -1.77 -27.95 -15.58
CA ASN A 109 -1.19 -27.76 -16.92
C ASN A 109 -0.18 -28.87 -17.25
N ILE A 110 0.67 -29.27 -16.30
CA ILE A 110 1.60 -30.39 -16.48
C ILE A 110 0.84 -31.69 -16.77
N LEU A 111 -0.23 -31.99 -16.02
CA LEU A 111 -1.06 -33.18 -16.24
C LEU A 111 -1.77 -33.14 -17.61
N LEU A 112 -2.24 -31.98 -18.04
CA LEU A 112 -2.83 -31.79 -19.36
C LEU A 112 -1.80 -32.03 -20.48
N ASP A 113 -0.57 -31.54 -20.31
CA ASP A 113 0.52 -31.74 -21.27
C ASP A 113 0.93 -33.22 -21.35
N GLN A 114 1.02 -33.90 -20.20
CA GLN A 114 1.27 -35.35 -20.14
C GLN A 114 0.14 -36.15 -20.80
N SER A 115 -1.12 -35.77 -20.57
CA SER A 115 -2.28 -36.42 -21.21
C SER A 115 -2.28 -36.22 -22.73
N ALA A 116 -1.74 -35.11 -23.24
CA ALA A 116 -1.63 -34.84 -24.67
C ALA A 116 -0.57 -35.70 -25.36
N GLN A 117 0.54 -36.01 -24.67
CA GLN A 117 1.62 -36.84 -25.20
C GLN A 117 1.24 -38.33 -25.25
N LEU A 118 0.37 -38.80 -24.36
CA LEU A 118 -0.07 -40.19 -24.30
C LEU A 118 -1.11 -40.58 -25.38
N GLN A 119 -1.77 -39.61 -26.02
CA GLN A 119 -2.74 -39.87 -27.10
C GLN A 119 -2.10 -40.41 -28.39
N ASP A 120 -0.79 -40.23 -28.57
CA ASP A 120 -0.06 -40.67 -29.78
C ASP A 120 0.23 -42.20 -29.79
N GLY A 121 -0.18 -42.95 -28.75
CA GLY A 121 0.04 -44.39 -28.60
C GLY A 121 -1.16 -45.14 -28.01
N GLN A 122 -2.09 -45.56 -28.88
CA GLN A 122 -3.19 -46.54 -28.74
C GLN A 122 -3.61 -47.09 -27.34
N THR A 123 -4.93 -47.04 -27.04
CA THR A 123 -5.90 -48.18 -26.90
C THR A 123 -7.03 -47.90 -25.88
N ASP A 124 -6.95 -46.84 -25.08
CA ASP A 124 -8.04 -46.43 -24.16
C ASP A 124 -8.40 -44.94 -24.29
N LEU A 125 -8.90 -44.58 -25.48
CA LEU A 125 -9.18 -43.19 -25.85
C LEU A 125 -10.38 -42.59 -25.08
N GLU A 126 -11.32 -43.41 -24.62
CA GLU A 126 -12.56 -42.94 -24.00
C GLU A 126 -12.34 -42.51 -22.53
N ASN A 127 -11.58 -43.29 -21.76
CA ASN A 127 -11.20 -42.93 -20.39
C ASN A 127 -10.22 -41.75 -20.36
N GLN A 128 -9.24 -41.71 -21.26
CA GLN A 128 -8.31 -40.58 -21.38
C GLN A 128 -9.00 -39.26 -21.76
N ASN A 129 -10.00 -39.31 -22.64
CA ASN A 129 -10.79 -38.13 -22.98
C ASN A 129 -11.61 -37.63 -21.78
N LYS A 130 -12.24 -38.53 -21.03
CA LYS A 130 -13.02 -38.17 -19.83
C LYS A 130 -12.14 -37.51 -18.77
N GLU A 131 -10.93 -38.02 -18.55
CA GLU A 131 -9.96 -37.46 -17.62
C GLU A 131 -9.48 -36.07 -18.07
N ARG A 132 -9.12 -35.91 -19.35
CA ARG A 132 -8.72 -34.62 -19.91
C ARG A 132 -9.83 -33.58 -19.80
N SER A 133 -11.07 -33.95 -20.07
CA SER A 133 -12.23 -33.07 -19.88
C SER A 133 -12.36 -32.60 -18.42
N GLY A 134 -12.17 -33.50 -17.45
CA GLY A 134 -12.18 -33.15 -16.03
C GLY A 134 -11.05 -32.19 -15.62
N LEU A 135 -9.84 -32.36 -16.17
CA LEU A 135 -8.72 -31.45 -15.92
C LEU A 135 -8.94 -30.06 -16.55
N ILE A 136 -9.56 -30.00 -17.73
CA ILE A 136 -9.95 -28.72 -18.36
C ILE A 136 -11.00 -27.99 -17.50
N GLU A 137 -11.98 -28.71 -16.96
CA GLU A 137 -12.99 -28.15 -16.06
C GLU A 137 -12.36 -27.60 -14.78
N GLN A 138 -11.49 -28.35 -14.12
CA GLN A 138 -10.75 -27.88 -12.94
C GLN A 138 -9.91 -26.64 -13.24
N LYS A 139 -9.23 -26.61 -14.38
CA LYS A 139 -8.48 -25.43 -14.85
C LYS A 139 -9.38 -24.21 -15.03
N ALA A 140 -10.54 -24.40 -15.66
CA ALA A 140 -11.51 -23.33 -15.87
C ALA A 140 -12.04 -22.79 -14.52
N LYS A 141 -12.32 -23.67 -13.56
CA LYS A 141 -12.76 -23.31 -12.21
C LYS A 141 -11.70 -22.46 -11.49
N ILE A 142 -10.44 -22.90 -11.48
CA ILE A 142 -9.34 -22.13 -10.88
C ILE A 142 -9.17 -20.78 -11.56
N ASN A 143 -9.14 -20.74 -12.89
CA ASN A 143 -8.99 -19.49 -13.64
C ASN A 143 -10.15 -18.51 -13.35
N SER A 144 -11.38 -19.01 -13.20
CA SER A 144 -12.52 -18.17 -12.82
C SER A 144 -12.34 -17.56 -11.44
N ILE A 145 -11.85 -18.32 -10.45
CA ILE A 145 -11.58 -17.83 -9.10
C ILE A 145 -10.43 -16.81 -9.11
N VAL A 146 -9.34 -17.09 -9.83
CA VAL A 146 -8.22 -16.15 -9.99
C VAL A 146 -8.68 -14.84 -10.60
N CYS A 147 -9.48 -14.89 -11.68
CA CYS A 147 -10.04 -13.71 -12.32
C CYS A 147 -10.88 -12.86 -11.36
N GLN A 148 -11.68 -13.50 -10.51
CA GLN A 148 -12.46 -12.78 -9.49
C GLN A 148 -11.57 -12.15 -8.41
N PHE A 149 -10.50 -12.81 -7.97
CA PHE A 149 -9.52 -12.17 -7.07
C PHE A 149 -8.81 -10.98 -7.74
N GLU A 150 -8.47 -11.09 -9.02
CA GLU A 150 -7.89 -9.98 -9.78
C GLU A 150 -8.85 -8.79 -9.89
N GLU A 151 -10.15 -9.04 -10.14
CA GLU A 151 -11.18 -8.01 -10.16
C GLU A 151 -11.29 -7.29 -8.81
N ILE A 152 -11.31 -8.04 -7.71
CA ILE A 152 -11.32 -7.48 -6.34
C ILE A 152 -10.06 -6.65 -6.09
N PHE A 153 -8.88 -7.16 -6.46
CA PHE A 153 -7.61 -6.46 -6.32
C PHE A 153 -7.60 -5.12 -7.07
N LEU A 154 -8.03 -5.14 -8.34
CA LEU A 154 -8.11 -3.94 -9.17
C LEU A 154 -9.11 -2.93 -8.61
N THR A 155 -10.27 -3.40 -8.15
CA THR A 155 -11.31 -2.57 -7.56
C THR A 155 -10.82 -1.91 -6.27
N ALA A 156 -10.22 -2.68 -5.36
CA ALA A 156 -9.66 -2.18 -4.11
C ALA A 156 -8.54 -1.14 -4.34
N ASN A 157 -7.68 -1.34 -5.33
CA ASN A 157 -6.67 -0.35 -5.69
C ASN A 157 -7.29 0.95 -6.25
N LYS A 158 -8.32 0.85 -7.10
CA LYS A 158 -9.05 2.05 -7.57
C LYS A 158 -9.64 2.84 -6.41
N MET A 159 -10.17 2.17 -5.39
CA MET A 159 -10.74 2.81 -4.20
C MET A 159 -9.67 3.45 -3.32
N THR A 160 -8.49 2.83 -3.21
CA THR A 160 -7.31 3.42 -2.57
C THR A 160 -6.94 4.76 -3.23
N GLU A 161 -6.85 4.77 -4.56
CA GLU A 161 -6.55 5.99 -5.32
C GLU A 161 -7.66 7.04 -5.20
N HIS A 162 -8.92 6.60 -5.18
CA HIS A 162 -10.06 7.50 -4.97
C HIS A 162 -10.00 8.20 -3.61
N ALA A 163 -9.74 7.47 -2.52
CA ALA A 163 -9.56 8.07 -1.19
C ALA A 163 -8.38 9.06 -1.15
N ILE A 164 -7.26 8.75 -1.80
CA ILE A 164 -6.11 9.66 -1.89
C ILE A 164 -6.51 10.95 -2.63
N SER A 165 -7.28 10.83 -3.72
CA SER A 165 -7.78 11.97 -4.47
C SER A 165 -8.71 12.85 -3.63
N GLN A 166 -9.65 12.24 -2.90
CA GLN A 166 -10.57 12.97 -2.01
C GLN A 166 -9.82 13.67 -0.87
N SER A 167 -8.88 12.99 -0.22
CA SER A 167 -8.00 13.58 0.80
C SER A 167 -7.24 14.81 0.28
N ARG A 168 -6.68 14.72 -0.94
CA ARG A 168 -6.02 15.87 -1.59
C ARG A 168 -7.00 17.02 -1.86
N ALA A 169 -8.23 16.73 -2.26
CA ALA A 169 -9.25 17.74 -2.48
C ALA A 169 -9.66 18.43 -1.17
N LEU A 170 -9.87 17.68 -0.08
CA LEU A 170 -10.15 18.22 1.25
C LEU A 170 -9.00 19.08 1.77
N PHE A 171 -7.76 18.60 1.62
CA PHE A 171 -6.56 19.36 1.99
C PHE A 171 -6.47 20.68 1.22
N THR A 172 -6.71 20.65 -0.09
CA THR A 172 -6.72 21.85 -0.93
C THR A 172 -7.81 22.83 -0.48
N ARG A 173 -9.03 22.35 -0.23
CA ARG A 173 -10.14 23.19 0.25
C ARG A 173 -9.83 23.82 1.62
N ALA A 174 -9.25 23.05 2.53
CA ALA A 174 -8.84 23.53 3.85
C ALA A 174 -7.72 24.59 3.78
N LEU A 175 -6.75 24.40 2.88
CA LEU A 175 -5.71 25.40 2.63
C LEU A 175 -6.28 26.68 2.03
N THR A 176 -7.16 26.59 1.02
CA THR A 176 -7.81 27.76 0.43
C THR A 176 -8.59 28.56 1.46
N TYR A 177 -9.41 27.89 2.29
CA TYR A 177 -10.18 28.57 3.34
C TYR A 177 -9.28 29.30 4.36
N LYS A 178 -8.20 28.66 4.80
CA LYS A 178 -7.23 29.29 5.71
C LYS A 178 -6.48 30.45 5.05
N PHE A 179 -6.17 30.32 3.76
CA PHE A 179 -5.46 31.37 3.03
C PHE A 179 -6.35 32.59 2.78
N GLU A 180 -7.61 32.40 2.38
CA GLU A 180 -8.60 33.47 2.26
C GLU A 180 -8.80 34.20 3.60
N PHE A 181 -8.95 33.46 4.70
CA PHE A 181 -9.05 34.04 6.04
C PHE A 181 -7.76 34.76 6.48
N SER A 182 -6.59 34.20 6.15
CA SER A 182 -5.31 34.82 6.51
C SER A 182 -5.04 36.09 5.71
N MET A 183 -5.47 36.18 4.45
CA MET A 183 -5.25 37.38 3.64
C MET A 183 -6.06 38.57 4.16
N SER A 184 -7.34 38.37 4.53
CA SER A 184 -8.14 39.43 5.15
C SER A 184 -7.58 39.85 6.52
N MET A 185 -7.11 38.89 7.33
CA MET A 185 -6.45 39.20 8.60
C MET A 185 -5.07 39.87 8.42
N LEU A 186 -4.35 39.56 7.34
CA LEU A 186 -3.06 40.19 7.03
C LEU A 186 -3.23 41.68 6.73
N GLU A 187 -4.26 42.06 5.97
CA GLU A 187 -4.54 43.48 5.66
C GLU A 187 -4.81 44.28 6.94
N ASP A 188 -5.59 43.73 7.87
CA ASP A 188 -5.86 44.34 9.17
C ASP A 188 -4.61 44.45 10.06
N ILE A 189 -3.71 43.46 10.01
CA ILE A 189 -2.45 43.50 10.77
C ILE A 189 -1.48 44.50 10.16
N ILE A 190 -1.37 44.56 8.82
CA ILE A 190 -0.50 45.51 8.10
C ILE A 190 -0.96 46.94 8.35
N THR A 191 -2.25 47.22 8.26
CA THR A 191 -2.82 48.56 8.51
C THR A 191 -2.59 48.99 9.95
N LYS A 192 -2.92 48.16 10.94
CA LYS A 192 -2.68 48.46 12.37
C LYS A 192 -1.20 48.62 12.71
N THR A 193 -0.32 47.82 12.10
CA THR A 193 1.13 47.92 12.31
C THR A 193 1.69 49.21 11.70
N LYS A 194 1.18 49.62 10.54
CA LYS A 194 1.55 50.88 9.89
C LYS A 194 1.14 52.09 10.75
N GLU A 195 -0.09 52.09 11.27
CA GLU A 195 -0.59 53.13 12.17
C GLU A 195 0.25 53.23 13.46
N ALA A 196 0.47 52.10 14.15
CA ALA A 196 1.32 52.06 15.34
C ALA A 196 2.77 52.51 15.06
N SER A 197 3.30 52.20 13.88
CA SER A 197 4.64 52.64 13.47
C SER A 197 4.70 54.15 13.22
N PHE A 198 3.65 54.75 12.63
CA PHE A 198 3.56 56.20 12.46
C PHE A 198 3.48 56.93 13.80
N ASP A 199 2.71 56.40 14.75
CA ASP A 199 2.62 56.96 16.09
C ASP A 199 3.97 56.90 16.81
N PHE A 200 4.68 55.76 16.71
CA PHE A 200 6.02 55.62 17.26
C PHE A 200 7.03 56.57 16.60
N ILE A 201 7.02 56.70 15.28
CA ILE A 201 7.90 57.64 14.55
C ILE A 201 7.57 59.09 14.92
N SER A 202 6.30 59.43 15.11
CA SER A 202 5.86 60.76 15.54
C SER A 202 6.32 61.07 16.97
N LEU A 203 6.15 60.13 17.90
CA LEU A 203 6.65 60.23 19.26
C LEU A 203 8.17 60.35 19.30
N PHE A 204 8.87 59.56 18.50
CA PHE A 204 10.33 59.61 18.38
C PHE A 204 10.81 60.93 17.79
N ASN A 205 10.15 61.45 16.76
CA ASN A 205 10.47 62.75 16.16
C ASN A 205 10.19 63.91 17.12
N SER A 206 9.10 63.82 17.91
CA SER A 206 8.78 64.78 18.96
C SER A 206 9.85 64.78 20.06
N TRP A 207 10.25 63.59 20.53
CA TRP A 207 11.36 63.43 21.47
C TRP A 207 12.68 63.96 20.90
N TRP A 208 13.00 63.64 19.64
CA TRP A 208 14.22 64.12 18.99
C TRP A 208 14.26 65.64 18.84
N LYS A 209 13.15 66.26 18.45
CA LYS A 209 13.01 67.73 18.44
C LYS A 209 13.21 68.32 19.82
N PHE A 210 12.61 67.72 20.87
CA PHE A 210 12.83 68.17 22.25
C PHE A 210 14.32 68.11 22.63
N VAL A 211 15.01 67.01 22.32
CA VAL A 211 16.45 66.89 22.59
C VAL A 211 17.24 67.96 21.83
N TYR A 212 16.95 68.17 20.55
CA TYR A 212 17.64 69.15 19.72
C TYR A 212 17.41 70.60 20.16
N TYR A 213 16.19 70.97 20.57
CA TYR A 213 15.91 72.34 21.01
C TYR A 213 16.35 72.60 22.46
N PHE A 214 16.27 71.61 23.35
CA PHE A 214 16.42 71.84 24.79
C PHE A 214 17.83 71.58 25.32
N LYS A 215 18.58 70.58 24.78
CA LYS A 215 19.97 70.34 25.23
C LYS A 215 20.97 71.45 24.87
N PRO A 216 20.99 72.06 23.67
CA PRO A 216 21.94 73.11 23.39
C PRO A 216 21.66 74.39 24.19
N LEU A 217 20.42 74.62 24.63
CA LEU A 217 20.06 75.75 25.49
C LEU A 217 20.71 75.64 26.88
N GLN A 218 20.77 74.44 27.45
CA GLN A 218 21.48 74.17 28.70
C GLN A 218 22.99 74.38 28.54
N LEU A 219 23.56 73.94 27.42
CA LEU A 219 24.99 74.09 27.12
C LEU A 219 25.37 75.55 26.84
N PHE A 220 24.54 76.30 26.11
CA PHE A 220 24.70 77.74 25.88
C PHE A 220 24.60 78.53 27.19
N SER A 221 23.69 78.16 28.09
CA SER A 221 23.60 78.81 29.39
C SER A 221 24.90 78.66 30.18
N THR A 222 25.46 77.46 30.29
CA THR A 222 26.76 77.26 30.95
C THR A 222 27.92 77.97 30.25
N PHE A 223 27.93 78.00 28.91
CA PHE A 223 28.98 78.67 28.15
C PHE A 223 28.93 80.20 28.30
N LEU A 224 27.72 80.78 28.28
CA LEU A 224 27.51 82.21 28.46
C LEU A 224 27.83 82.63 29.91
N PHE A 225 27.43 81.83 30.90
CA PHE A 225 27.83 82.06 32.30
C PHE A 225 29.35 81.98 32.49
N HIS A 226 30.05 81.09 31.79
CA HIS A 226 31.51 80.99 31.88
C HIS A 226 32.23 82.16 31.18
N LEU A 227 31.72 82.63 30.04
CA LEU A 227 32.27 83.78 29.31
C LEU A 227 32.04 85.12 30.04
N LEU A 228 30.94 85.26 30.78
CA LEU A 228 30.62 86.48 31.54
C LEU A 228 31.45 86.59 32.85
N LEU A 229 32.05 85.50 33.31
CA LEU A 229 32.81 85.42 34.57
C LEU A 229 34.34 85.52 34.33
N LEU A 230 34.76 85.80 33.09
CA LEU A 230 36.15 86.04 32.68
C LEU A 230 36.34 87.50 32.27
#